data_AF-A0A813CIN3-F1
#
_entry.id   AF-A0A813CIN3-F1
#
_cell.length_a   1.000
_cell.length_b   1.000
_cell.length_c   1.000
_cell.angle_alpha   90.00
_cell.angle_beta   90.00
_cell.angle_gamma   90.00
#
_symmetry.space_group_name_H-M   'P 1'
#
loop_
_entity.id
_entity.type
_entity.pdbx_description
1 polymer ?
#
loop_
_entity_poly.entity_id
_entity_poly.type
_entity_poly.pdbx_seq_one_letter_code
_entity_poly.pdbx_strand_id
1 'polypeptide(L)'
;MNMTFKMHRFNSMSKPASRFVLEFDAVLLTAIWGSIHRACPTCKEFLQFVDEKRLILFAMCTDVADEGMALTRLSDSESYDIAEMNLECTAFLSRLKYLFLEANVIDSPGYTRFMIEALNKNRGFLCEGTPKSVGGPGKVTAAVVSECLGVMSTYVALCAKTMAAEYPKHNLVSSFEPFDLSKARRSKGEDTVEMVEAGLTRLAQVFSLDKDTL
;
A
#
# COMPACT_ATOMS: atom_id res chain seq x y z
N MET A 1 11.32 -1.55 19.45
CA MET A 1 10.56 -0.50 20.18
C MET A 1 9.12 -1.01 20.36
N ASN A 2 8.77 -1.60 21.50
CA ASN A 2 7.58 -2.47 21.67
C ASN A 2 6.22 -1.73 21.55
N MET A 3 5.41 -1.98 20.50
CA MET A 3 4.18 -1.22 20.11
C MET A 3 2.86 -1.49 20.86
N THR A 4 2.90 -1.97 22.11
CA THR A 4 1.67 -2.20 22.91
C THR A 4 1.00 -0.88 23.42
N PHE A 5 -0.34 -0.87 23.52
CA PHE A 5 -1.29 0.27 23.67
C PHE A 5 -0.92 1.45 24.62
N LYS A 6 -0.92 2.69 24.06
CA LYS A 6 -1.15 4.00 24.75
C LYS A 6 -1.77 5.02 23.74
N MET A 7 -2.56 6.00 24.19
CA MET A 7 -3.37 6.94 23.35
C MET A 7 -2.63 7.79 22.29
N HIS A 8 -1.30 7.84 22.29
CA HIS A 8 -0.47 8.62 21.35
C HIS A 8 0.21 7.76 20.28
N ARG A 9 -0.32 6.55 20.02
CA ARG A 9 0.40 5.51 19.27
C ARG A 9 -0.35 5.06 18.02
N PHE A 10 0.36 5.00 16.90
CA PHE A 10 -0.14 4.57 15.60
C PHE A 10 -0.74 3.16 15.68
N ASN A 11 -2.00 3.00 15.26
CA ASN A 11 -2.66 1.71 15.14
C ASN A 11 -2.95 1.43 13.66
N SER A 12 -2.53 0.28 13.15
CA SER A 12 -2.75 -0.07 11.75
C SER A 12 -4.21 -0.47 11.53
N MET A 13 -4.89 0.23 10.63
CA MET A 13 -6.24 -0.13 10.18
C MET A 13 -6.23 -1.26 9.13
N SER A 14 -5.08 -1.91 8.92
CA SER A 14 -4.87 -2.93 7.88
C SER A 14 -5.80 -4.12 8.05
N LYS A 15 -5.94 -4.66 9.27
CA LYS A 15 -6.76 -5.87 9.53
C LYS A 15 -8.26 -5.63 9.44
N PRO A 16 -8.83 -4.53 9.98
CA PRO A 16 -10.22 -4.18 9.70
C PRO A 16 -10.48 -3.89 8.22
N ALA A 17 -9.57 -3.18 7.54
CA ALA A 17 -9.72 -2.83 6.12
C ALA A 17 -9.67 -4.06 5.23
N SER A 18 -8.75 -4.99 5.47
CA SER A 18 -8.66 -6.25 4.73
C SER A 18 -9.93 -7.08 4.88
N ARG A 19 -10.45 -7.20 6.10
CA ARG A 19 -11.72 -7.88 6.35
C ARG A 19 -12.89 -7.21 5.65
N PHE A 20 -12.94 -5.89 5.63
CA PHE A 20 -13.99 -5.16 4.89
C PHE A 20 -13.95 -5.50 3.40
N VAL A 21 -12.76 -5.50 2.78
CA VAL A 21 -12.61 -5.83 1.36
C VAL A 21 -13.05 -7.27 1.08
N LEU A 22 -12.56 -8.22 1.87
CA LEU A 22 -12.85 -9.65 1.69
C LEU A 22 -14.32 -10.00 1.94
N GLU A 23 -14.93 -9.36 2.94
CA GLU A 23 -16.31 -9.64 3.38
C GLU A 23 -17.30 -8.57 2.91
N PHE A 24 -16.99 -7.85 1.81
CA PHE A 24 -17.79 -6.72 1.34
C PHE A 24 -19.28 -7.08 1.15
N ASP A 25 -19.58 -8.27 0.63
CA ASP A 25 -20.95 -8.75 0.45
C ASP A 25 -21.70 -8.83 1.79
N ALA A 26 -21.07 -9.38 2.82
CA ALA A 26 -21.66 -9.51 4.14
C ALA A 26 -21.88 -8.13 4.79
N VAL A 27 -20.91 -7.21 4.63
CA VAL A 27 -21.03 -5.84 5.14
C VAL A 27 -22.18 -5.10 4.45
N LEU A 28 -22.28 -5.21 3.12
CA LEU A 28 -23.36 -4.57 2.36
C LEU A 28 -24.74 -5.11 2.76
N LEU A 29 -24.89 -6.43 2.86
CA LEU A 29 -26.13 -7.07 3.29
C LEU A 29 -26.52 -6.64 4.71
N THR A 30 -25.55 -6.54 5.62
CA THR A 30 -25.78 -6.09 6.99
C THR A 30 -26.24 -4.63 7.02
N ALA A 31 -25.64 -3.76 6.20
CA ALA A 31 -26.07 -2.37 6.07
C ALA A 31 -27.48 -2.26 5.49
N ILE A 32 -27.82 -3.04 4.45
CA ILE A 32 -29.18 -3.10 3.89
C ILE A 32 -30.16 -3.53 4.99
N TRP A 33 -29.87 -4.63 5.68
CA TRP A 33 -30.73 -5.14 6.75
C TRP A 33 -30.93 -4.11 7.86
N GLY A 34 -29.86 -3.47 8.33
CA GLY A 34 -29.90 -2.45 9.37
C GLY A 34 -30.64 -1.18 8.95
N SER A 35 -30.54 -0.79 7.68
CA SER A 35 -31.28 0.36 7.13
C SER A 35 -32.79 0.13 7.11
N ILE A 36 -33.22 -1.10 6.81
CA ILE A 36 -34.64 -1.48 6.69
C ILE A 36 -35.24 -1.80 8.07
N HIS A 37 -34.62 -2.68 8.84
CA HIS A 37 -35.22 -3.25 10.06
C HIS A 37 -34.93 -2.43 11.32
N ARG A 38 -33.82 -1.69 11.34
CA ARG A 38 -33.41 -0.88 12.49
C ARG A 38 -33.48 0.61 12.26
N ALA A 39 -33.84 1.05 11.05
CA ALA A 39 -33.77 2.44 10.62
C ALA A 39 -32.42 3.10 10.98
N CYS A 40 -31.33 2.32 10.99
CA CYS A 40 -30.03 2.75 11.48
C CYS A 40 -29.46 3.86 10.58
N PRO A 41 -29.23 5.08 11.09
CA PRO A 41 -28.75 6.21 10.29
C PRO A 41 -27.40 5.91 9.61
N THR A 42 -26.45 5.34 10.35
CA THR A 42 -25.11 5.00 9.84
C THR A 42 -25.16 3.97 8.71
N CYS A 43 -26.10 3.02 8.76
CA CYS A 43 -26.29 2.07 7.66
C CYS A 43 -26.78 2.77 6.39
N LYS A 44 -27.69 3.73 6.53
CA LYS A 44 -28.21 4.51 5.39
C LYS A 44 -27.12 5.39 4.78
N GLU A 45 -26.38 6.11 5.63
CA GLU A 45 -25.25 6.94 5.21
C GLU A 45 -24.19 6.11 4.46
N PHE A 46 -23.86 4.92 4.97
CA PHE A 46 -22.96 4.00 4.29
C PHE A 46 -23.48 3.60 2.90
N LEU A 47 -24.76 3.19 2.81
CA LEU A 47 -25.37 2.81 1.54
C LEU A 47 -25.42 3.97 0.52
N GLN A 48 -25.59 5.21 1.00
CA GLN A 48 -25.51 6.40 0.16
C GLN A 48 -24.07 6.70 -0.28
N PHE A 49 -23.10 6.50 0.61
CA PHE A 49 -21.69 6.80 0.40
C PHE A 49 -20.99 5.85 -0.58
N VAL A 50 -21.29 4.56 -0.51
CA VAL A 50 -20.58 3.53 -1.27
C VAL A 50 -20.79 3.67 -2.78
N ASP A 51 -19.70 3.72 -3.53
CA ASP A 51 -19.66 3.61 -4.99
C ASP A 51 -18.41 2.82 -5.42
N GLU A 52 -18.31 2.48 -6.70
CA GLU A 52 -17.20 1.67 -7.24
C GLU A 52 -15.85 2.37 -7.05
N LYS A 53 -15.79 3.68 -7.30
CA LYS A 53 -14.55 4.47 -7.15
C LYS A 53 -14.02 4.41 -5.72
N ARG A 54 -14.87 4.66 -4.73
CA ARG A 54 -14.49 4.62 -3.31
C ARG A 54 -14.09 3.24 -2.86
N LEU A 55 -14.77 2.19 -3.34
CA LEU A 55 -14.42 0.81 -3.00
C LEU A 55 -13.07 0.40 -3.58
N ILE A 56 -12.79 0.75 -4.83
CA ILE A 56 -11.49 0.51 -5.47
C ILE A 56 -10.39 1.28 -4.73
N LEU A 57 -10.61 2.57 -4.46
CA LEU A 57 -9.62 3.38 -3.75
C LEU A 57 -9.39 2.85 -2.33
N PHE A 58 -10.44 2.41 -1.63
CA PHE A 58 -10.31 1.79 -0.31
C PHE A 58 -9.50 0.49 -0.37
N ALA A 59 -9.71 -0.33 -1.39
CA ALA A 59 -8.93 -1.54 -1.61
C ALA A 59 -7.45 -1.21 -1.89
N MET A 60 -7.15 -0.19 -2.69
CA MET A 60 -5.78 0.30 -2.91
C MET A 60 -5.13 0.80 -1.61
N CYS A 61 -5.86 1.53 -0.78
CA CYS A 61 -5.39 1.93 0.55
C CYS A 61 -5.14 0.71 1.47
N THR A 62 -5.90 -0.37 1.28
CA THR A 62 -5.73 -1.61 2.04
C THR A 62 -4.44 -2.33 1.62
N ASP A 63 -4.11 -2.36 0.33
CA ASP A 63 -2.83 -2.88 -0.16
C ASP A 63 -1.64 -2.08 0.40
N VAL A 64 -1.74 -0.74 0.42
CA VAL A 64 -0.73 0.11 1.09
C VAL A 64 -0.59 -0.23 2.58
N ALA A 65 -1.71 -0.41 3.27
CA ALA A 65 -1.70 -0.70 4.70
C ALA A 65 -1.08 -2.06 5.00
N ASP A 66 -1.23 -3.04 4.11
CA ASP A 66 -0.59 -4.35 4.22
C ASP A 66 0.93 -4.25 3.97
N GLU A 67 1.34 -3.50 2.95
CA GLU A 67 2.76 -3.20 2.70
C GLU A 67 3.43 -2.47 3.87
N GLY A 68 2.71 -1.53 4.49
CA GLY A 68 3.18 -0.77 5.65
C GLY A 68 3.25 -1.61 6.94
N MET A 69 2.55 -2.74 7.00
CA MET A 69 2.64 -3.63 8.16
C MET A 69 4.01 -4.28 8.30
N ALA A 70 4.72 -4.53 7.19
CA ALA A 70 6.09 -5.05 7.24
C ALA A 70 7.01 -4.09 8.01
N LEU A 71 6.94 -2.79 7.69
CA LEU A 71 7.68 -1.73 8.42
C LEU A 71 7.27 -1.63 9.89
N THR A 72 5.97 -1.75 10.16
CA THR A 72 5.45 -1.69 11.54
C THR A 72 6.01 -2.84 12.37
N ARG A 73 5.93 -4.07 11.87
CA ARG A 73 6.45 -5.27 12.56
C ARG A 73 7.95 -5.21 12.79
N LEU A 74 8.70 -4.67 11.83
CA LEU A 74 10.13 -4.48 11.97
C LEU A 74 10.46 -3.51 13.12
N SER A 75 9.75 -2.38 13.17
CA SER A 75 9.89 -1.37 14.23
C SER A 75 9.57 -1.91 15.63
N ASP A 76 8.65 -2.87 15.71
CA ASP A 76 8.21 -3.50 16.96
C ASP A 76 9.27 -4.40 17.58
N SER A 77 10.17 -4.96 16.76
CA SER A 77 11.21 -5.87 17.25
C SER A 77 12.13 -5.17 18.27
N GLU A 78 12.47 -5.87 19.35
CA GLU A 78 13.30 -5.33 20.43
C GLU A 78 14.80 -5.35 20.11
N SER A 79 15.21 -6.05 19.05
CA SER A 79 16.61 -6.25 18.61
C SER A 79 16.93 -5.49 17.32
N TYR A 80 16.44 -4.27 17.18
CA TYR A 80 16.42 -3.58 15.90
C TYR A 80 17.65 -2.70 15.63
N ASP A 81 18.27 -2.86 14.45
CA ASP A 81 19.32 -1.98 13.94
C ASP A 81 18.71 -0.80 13.17
N ILE A 82 19.08 0.42 13.57
CA ILE A 82 18.66 1.68 12.93
C ILE A 82 19.09 1.72 11.46
N ALA A 83 20.21 1.07 11.10
CA ALA A 83 20.67 1.00 9.71
C ALA A 83 19.71 0.21 8.81
N GLU A 84 19.04 -0.82 9.33
CA GLU A 84 18.05 -1.61 8.59
C GLU A 84 16.78 -0.80 8.27
N MET A 85 16.45 0.25 9.04
CA MET A 85 15.25 1.08 8.82
C MET A 85 15.31 1.82 7.51
N ASN A 86 16.48 2.36 7.20
CA ASN A 86 16.67 3.12 5.99
C ASN A 86 16.45 2.23 4.74
N LEU A 87 17.02 1.02 4.78
CA LEU A 87 16.88 0.03 3.72
C LEU A 87 15.42 -0.42 3.58
N GLU A 88 14.74 -0.69 4.69
CA GLU A 88 13.36 -1.16 4.67
C GLU A 88 12.37 -0.08 4.25
N CYS A 89 12.56 1.18 4.66
CA CYS A 89 11.81 2.31 4.14
C CYS A 89 12.01 2.48 2.62
N THR A 90 13.25 2.31 2.14
CA THR A 90 13.56 2.36 0.71
C THR A 90 12.88 1.23 -0.04
N ALA A 91 12.94 0.00 0.49
CA ALA A 91 12.27 -1.17 -0.09
C ALA A 91 10.75 -1.00 -0.13
N PHE A 92 10.15 -0.47 0.94
CA PHE A 92 8.73 -0.13 0.99
C PHE A 92 8.34 0.88 -0.08
N LEU A 93 9.09 1.97 -0.24
CA LEU A 93 8.81 2.95 -1.28
C LEU A 93 8.94 2.35 -2.69
N SER A 94 9.93 1.49 -2.92
CA SER A 94 10.09 0.77 -4.20
C SER A 94 8.88 -0.12 -4.49
N ARG A 95 8.35 -0.86 -3.50
CA ARG A 95 7.12 -1.66 -3.66
C ARG A 95 5.91 -0.79 -3.97
N LEU A 96 5.75 0.36 -3.30
CA LEU A 96 4.67 1.30 -3.61
C LEU A 96 4.77 1.87 -5.03
N LYS A 97 5.97 2.20 -5.51
CA LYS A 97 6.18 2.66 -6.89
C LYS A 97 5.78 1.58 -7.89
N TYR A 98 6.24 0.35 -7.68
CA TYR A 98 5.89 -0.79 -8.51
C TYR A 98 4.37 -1.02 -8.55
N LEU A 99 3.69 -0.98 -7.40
CA LEU A 99 2.25 -1.21 -7.34
C LEU A 99 1.43 -0.09 -7.99
N PHE A 100 1.76 1.18 -7.72
CA PHE A 100 0.88 2.30 -8.07
C PHE A 100 1.35 3.17 -9.24
N LEU A 101 2.66 3.32 -9.48
CA LEU A 101 3.16 4.10 -10.62
C LEU A 101 3.21 3.25 -11.89
N GLU A 102 3.49 1.96 -11.77
CA GLU A 102 3.45 1.01 -12.90
C GLU A 102 2.08 0.31 -13.02
N ALA A 103 1.11 0.69 -12.19
CA ALA A 103 -0.25 0.14 -12.16
C ALA A 103 -0.36 -1.39 -11.89
N ASN A 104 0.71 -2.04 -11.44
CA ASN A 104 0.72 -3.47 -11.15
C ASN A 104 -0.22 -3.90 -10.01
N VAL A 105 -0.76 -2.96 -9.22
CA VAL A 105 -1.75 -3.24 -8.16
C VAL A 105 -3.05 -3.87 -8.68
N ILE A 106 -3.34 -3.71 -9.98
CA ILE A 106 -4.54 -4.29 -10.62
C ILE A 106 -4.34 -5.78 -10.91
N ASP A 107 -3.13 -6.15 -11.35
CA ASP A 107 -2.82 -7.51 -11.80
C ASP A 107 -2.24 -8.38 -10.67
N SER A 108 -1.51 -7.76 -9.75
CA SER A 108 -0.89 -8.43 -8.62
C SER A 108 -1.94 -9.03 -7.67
N PRO A 109 -1.67 -10.19 -7.07
CA PRO A 109 -2.57 -10.76 -6.06
C PRO A 109 -2.62 -9.82 -4.85
N GLY A 110 -3.79 -9.23 -4.61
CA GLY A 110 -4.00 -8.23 -3.56
C GLY A 110 -5.46 -7.85 -3.38
N TYR A 111 -5.72 -6.91 -2.48
CA TYR A 111 -7.06 -6.46 -2.13
C TYR A 111 -7.72 -5.68 -3.27
N THR A 112 -6.96 -4.88 -4.02
CA THR A 112 -7.46 -4.14 -5.19
C THR A 112 -7.99 -5.08 -6.26
N ARG A 113 -7.20 -6.08 -6.64
CA ARG A 113 -7.62 -7.10 -7.60
C ARG A 113 -8.88 -7.83 -7.13
N PHE A 114 -8.90 -8.27 -5.88
CA PHE A 114 -10.07 -8.93 -5.28
C PHE A 114 -11.32 -8.04 -5.34
N MET A 115 -11.20 -6.75 -4.99
CA MET A 115 -12.32 -5.82 -5.03
C MET A 115 -12.81 -5.55 -6.46
N ILE A 116 -11.90 -5.42 -7.44
CA ILE A 116 -12.27 -5.26 -8.86
C ILE A 116 -13.05 -6.50 -9.34
N GLU A 117 -12.58 -7.70 -9.01
CA GLU A 117 -13.27 -8.96 -9.31
C GLU A 117 -14.65 -9.01 -8.61
N ALA A 118 -14.72 -8.64 -7.33
CA ALA A 118 -15.97 -8.59 -6.57
C ALA A 118 -16.97 -7.58 -7.15
N LEU A 119 -16.51 -6.45 -7.69
CA LEU A 119 -17.34 -5.41 -8.29
C LEU A 119 -17.89 -5.79 -9.67
N ASN A 120 -17.41 -6.86 -10.31
CA ASN A 120 -18.05 -7.36 -11.53
C ASN A 120 -19.47 -7.92 -11.27
N LYS A 121 -19.75 -8.32 -10.03
CA LYS A 121 -21.08 -8.74 -9.58
C LYS A 121 -21.97 -7.53 -9.32
N ASN A 122 -23.14 -7.47 -9.95
CA ASN A 122 -24.13 -6.42 -9.71
C ASN A 122 -24.85 -6.64 -8.37
N ARG A 123 -24.98 -5.59 -7.56
CA ARG A 123 -25.72 -5.57 -6.29
C ARG A 123 -26.70 -4.40 -6.28
N GLY A 124 -27.97 -4.68 -6.52
CA GLY A 124 -29.05 -3.70 -6.45
C GLY A 124 -29.70 -3.66 -5.06
N PHE A 125 -29.94 -2.47 -4.52
CA PHE A 125 -30.66 -2.25 -3.27
C PHE A 125 -31.44 -0.94 -3.28
N LEU A 126 -32.41 -0.80 -2.39
CA LEU A 126 -33.14 0.45 -2.18
C LEU A 126 -32.45 1.26 -1.08
N CYS A 127 -32.14 2.51 -1.37
CA CYS A 127 -31.62 3.47 -0.41
C CYS A 127 -32.64 4.61 -0.28
N GLU A 128 -33.34 4.66 0.85
CA GLU A 128 -34.40 5.66 1.12
C GLU A 128 -35.46 5.77 0.00
N GLY A 129 -35.89 4.62 -0.53
CA GLY A 129 -36.87 4.56 -1.62
C GLY A 129 -36.29 4.81 -3.02
N THR A 130 -35.03 5.20 -3.14
CA THR A 130 -34.34 5.34 -4.43
C THR A 130 -33.57 4.07 -4.76
N PRO A 131 -33.78 3.46 -5.95
CA PRO A 131 -32.98 2.31 -6.36
C PRO A 131 -31.53 2.72 -6.63
N LYS A 132 -30.60 2.01 -6.01
CA LYS A 132 -29.16 2.16 -6.20
C LYS A 132 -28.54 0.82 -6.51
N SER A 133 -27.49 0.79 -7.33
CA SER A 133 -26.72 -0.41 -7.59
C SER A 133 -25.24 -0.14 -7.38
N VAL A 134 -24.51 -1.16 -6.94
CA VAL A 134 -23.05 -1.16 -6.80
C VAL A 134 -22.50 -2.38 -7.51
N GLY A 135 -21.51 -2.15 -8.37
CA GLY A 135 -20.93 -3.16 -9.23
C GLY A 135 -21.83 -3.57 -10.39
N GLY A 136 -21.31 -4.46 -11.22
CA GLY A 136 -21.94 -4.96 -12.44
C GLY A 136 -21.11 -4.67 -13.69
N PRO A 137 -21.48 -5.30 -14.83
CA PRO A 137 -20.79 -5.11 -16.10
C PRO A 137 -20.72 -3.62 -16.48
N GLY A 138 -19.52 -3.13 -16.79
CA GLY A 138 -19.29 -1.75 -17.23
C GLY A 138 -19.28 -0.68 -16.13
N LYS A 139 -19.43 -1.06 -14.84
CA LYS A 139 -19.34 -0.11 -13.72
C LYS A 139 -17.89 0.19 -13.30
N VAL A 140 -17.01 -0.80 -13.39
CA VAL A 140 -15.56 -0.61 -13.24
C VAL A 140 -14.99 -0.27 -14.61
N THR A 141 -14.87 1.01 -14.92
CA THR A 141 -14.27 1.47 -16.18
C THR A 141 -12.78 1.76 -15.99
N ALA A 142 -12.01 1.69 -17.08
CA ALA A 142 -10.60 2.05 -17.07
C ALA A 142 -10.38 3.51 -16.59
N ALA A 143 -11.33 4.41 -16.86
CA ALA A 143 -11.29 5.80 -16.39
C ALA A 143 -11.34 5.88 -14.85
N VAL A 144 -12.26 5.14 -14.22
CA VAL A 144 -12.38 5.12 -12.74
C VAL A 144 -11.10 4.57 -12.10
N VAL A 145 -10.55 3.51 -12.67
CA VAL A 145 -9.29 2.91 -12.17
C VAL A 145 -8.13 3.89 -12.33
N SER A 146 -8.02 4.56 -13.49
CA SER A 146 -7.01 5.57 -13.76
C SER A 146 -7.10 6.76 -12.79
N GLU A 147 -8.32 7.22 -12.47
CA GLU A 147 -8.52 8.26 -11.45
C GLU A 147 -8.04 7.81 -10.06
N CYS A 148 -8.34 6.58 -9.66
CA CYS A 148 -7.87 6.01 -8.39
C CYS A 148 -6.33 5.91 -8.36
N LEU A 149 -5.70 5.44 -9.44
CA LEU A 149 -4.24 5.42 -9.58
C LEU A 149 -3.63 6.83 -9.52
N GLY A 150 -4.31 7.84 -10.06
CA GLY A 150 -3.91 9.24 -9.93
C GLY A 150 -3.86 9.72 -8.47
N VAL A 151 -4.84 9.32 -7.66
CA VAL A 151 -4.83 9.60 -6.21
C VAL A 151 -3.68 8.86 -5.53
N MET A 152 -3.49 7.57 -5.84
CA MET A 152 -2.44 6.77 -5.22
C MET A 152 -1.03 7.21 -5.63
N SER A 153 -0.82 7.68 -6.87
CA SER A 153 0.47 8.24 -7.28
C SER A 153 0.83 9.50 -6.48
N THR A 154 -0.17 10.33 -6.14
CA THR A 154 0.01 11.49 -5.24
C THR A 154 0.40 11.03 -3.84
N TYR A 155 -0.21 9.96 -3.34
CA TYR A 155 0.17 9.35 -2.06
C TYR A 155 1.62 8.82 -2.09
N VAL A 156 2.03 8.11 -3.14
CA VAL A 156 3.42 7.64 -3.30
C VAL A 156 4.40 8.80 -3.35
N ALA A 157 4.05 9.89 -4.05
CA ALA A 157 4.87 11.10 -4.08
C ALA A 157 5.01 11.75 -2.68
N LEU A 158 3.95 11.73 -1.87
CA LEU A 158 4.01 12.17 -0.48
C LEU A 158 4.95 11.28 0.34
N CYS A 159 4.84 9.95 0.24
CA CYS A 159 5.76 9.02 0.91
C CYS A 159 7.23 9.28 0.53
N ALA A 160 7.51 9.50 -0.75
CA ALA A 160 8.86 9.81 -1.24
C ALA A 160 9.40 11.11 -0.62
N LYS A 161 8.57 12.17 -0.56
CA LYS A 161 8.95 13.44 0.07
C LYS A 161 9.18 13.30 1.56
N THR A 162 8.34 12.55 2.27
CA THR A 162 8.51 12.27 3.70
C THR A 162 9.82 11.52 3.95
N MET A 163 10.13 10.50 3.15
CA MET A 163 11.39 9.76 3.28
C MET A 163 12.61 10.65 3.02
N ALA A 164 12.55 11.55 2.04
CA ALA A 164 13.62 12.52 1.78
C ALA A 164 13.78 13.53 2.93
N ALA A 165 12.69 13.91 3.60
CA ALA A 165 12.72 14.84 4.73
C ALA A 165 13.25 14.18 6.02
N GLU A 166 12.77 12.98 6.36
CA GLU A 166 13.18 12.24 7.56
C GLU A 166 14.58 11.65 7.43
N TYR A 167 14.98 11.27 6.20
CA TYR A 167 16.29 10.68 5.91
C TYR A 167 16.97 11.40 4.73
N PRO A 168 17.55 12.61 4.94
CA PRO A 168 18.13 13.46 3.89
C PRO A 168 19.29 12.82 3.11
N LYS A 169 19.88 11.73 3.62
CA LYS A 169 20.98 10.98 2.99
C LYS A 169 20.67 9.49 2.79
N HIS A 170 19.39 9.10 2.75
CA HIS A 170 19.00 7.69 2.56
C HIS A 170 19.65 7.06 1.31
N ASN A 171 19.68 7.79 0.19
CA ASN A 171 20.29 7.30 -1.05
C ASN A 171 21.79 6.99 -0.93
N LEU A 172 22.51 7.67 -0.04
CA LEU A 172 23.93 7.45 0.21
C LEU A 172 24.12 6.21 1.10
N VAL A 173 23.32 6.09 2.16
CA VAL A 173 23.34 4.92 3.06
C VAL A 173 22.93 3.65 2.32
N SER A 174 21.88 3.70 1.49
CA SER A 174 21.48 2.58 0.64
C SER A 174 22.55 2.21 -0.39
N SER A 175 23.41 3.16 -0.80
CA SER A 175 24.50 2.87 -1.74
C SER A 175 25.60 1.99 -1.14
N PHE A 176 25.64 1.83 0.19
CA PHE A 176 26.52 0.88 0.88
C PHE A 176 25.97 -0.55 0.97
N GLU A 177 24.75 -0.81 0.46
CA GLU A 177 24.17 -2.16 0.38
C GLU A 177 25.11 -3.24 -0.21
N PRO A 178 25.96 -2.96 -1.22
CA PRO A 178 26.92 -3.94 -1.74
C PRO A 178 27.92 -4.49 -0.70
N PHE A 179 28.16 -3.73 0.37
CA PHE A 179 29.09 -4.12 1.45
C PHE A 179 28.39 -4.90 2.58
N ASP A 180 27.09 -5.16 2.48
CA ASP A 180 26.35 -5.97 3.45
C ASP A 180 26.64 -7.47 3.26
N LEU A 181 27.61 -7.96 4.04
CA LEU A 181 28.06 -9.36 4.03
C LEU A 181 26.96 -10.35 4.48
N SER A 182 25.88 -9.89 5.11
CA SER A 182 24.75 -10.74 5.50
C SER A 182 23.92 -11.18 4.28
N LYS A 183 23.81 -10.30 3.27
CA LYS A 183 23.10 -10.54 2.00
C LYS A 183 23.93 -11.31 0.99
N ALA A 184 25.26 -11.16 1.01
CA ALA A 184 26.18 -11.92 0.16
C ALA A 184 26.06 -13.45 0.30
N ARG A 185 25.53 -13.94 1.42
CA ARG A 185 25.21 -15.37 1.63
C ARG A 185 23.89 -15.83 1.01
N ARG A 186 22.97 -14.93 0.64
CA ARG A 186 21.59 -15.25 0.22
C ARG A 186 21.32 -15.05 -1.28
N SER A 187 22.06 -14.21 -1.99
CA SER A 187 21.80 -13.88 -3.40
C SER A 187 22.72 -14.65 -4.37
N LYS A 188 22.15 -15.62 -5.11
CA LYS A 188 22.72 -16.15 -6.36
C LYS A 188 21.83 -15.67 -7.52
N GLY A 189 22.10 -14.51 -8.11
CA GLY A 189 21.30 -13.99 -9.23
C GLY A 189 21.94 -12.79 -9.96
N GLU A 190 21.60 -12.62 -11.24
CA GLU A 190 22.13 -11.59 -12.14
C GLU A 190 21.66 -10.16 -11.78
N ASP A 191 20.46 -9.99 -11.20
CA ASP A 191 19.94 -8.69 -10.72
C ASP A 191 20.83 -8.02 -9.67
N THR A 192 21.67 -8.81 -8.99
CA THR A 192 22.60 -8.30 -7.98
C THR A 192 23.71 -7.43 -8.59
N VAL A 193 24.07 -7.62 -9.87
CA VAL A 193 25.22 -6.95 -10.48
C VAL A 193 24.92 -5.49 -10.82
N GLU A 194 23.78 -5.21 -11.47
CA GLU A 194 23.39 -3.84 -11.84
C GLU A 194 23.12 -2.96 -10.61
N MET A 195 22.46 -3.53 -9.57
CA MET A 195 22.21 -2.81 -8.32
C MET A 195 23.50 -2.48 -7.58
N VAL A 196 24.46 -3.41 -7.57
CA VAL A 196 25.80 -3.19 -6.98
C VAL A 196 26.55 -2.11 -7.74
N GLU A 197 26.49 -2.14 -9.06
CA GLU A 197 27.15 -1.16 -9.92
C GLU A 197 26.60 0.26 -9.71
N ALA A 198 25.27 0.40 -9.61
CA ALA A 198 24.61 1.67 -9.33
C ALA A 198 24.91 2.22 -7.92
N GLY A 199 25.15 1.34 -6.94
CA GLY A 199 25.59 1.72 -5.59
C GLY A 199 27.04 2.21 -5.58
N LEU A 200 27.95 1.44 -6.19
CA LEU A 200 29.37 1.78 -6.31
C LEU A 200 29.60 3.09 -7.07
N THR A 201 28.88 3.33 -8.17
CA THR A 201 28.96 4.60 -8.90
C THR A 201 28.55 5.79 -8.05
N ARG A 202 27.51 5.66 -7.23
CA ARG A 202 27.08 6.72 -6.31
C ARG A 202 28.11 6.96 -5.20
N LEU A 203 28.72 5.91 -4.67
CA LEU A 203 29.79 6.05 -3.67
C LEU A 203 31.04 6.70 -4.26
N ALA A 204 31.46 6.28 -5.44
CA ALA A 204 32.59 6.89 -6.18
C ALA A 204 32.37 8.41 -6.37
N GLN A 205 31.16 8.81 -6.78
CA GLN A 205 30.81 10.23 -6.92
C GLN A 205 30.86 11.01 -5.60
N VAL A 206 30.36 10.42 -4.51
CA VAL A 206 30.33 11.08 -3.19
C VAL A 206 31.73 11.21 -2.59
N PHE A 207 32.55 10.16 -2.70
CA PHE A 207 33.90 10.13 -2.13
C PHE A 207 34.96 10.72 -3.07
N SER A 208 34.58 11.15 -4.28
CA SER A 208 35.50 11.63 -5.31
C SER A 208 36.60 10.59 -5.63
N LEU A 209 36.21 9.32 -5.67
CA LEU A 209 37.08 8.18 -5.98
C LEU A 209 36.81 7.67 -7.40
N ASP A 210 37.79 7.02 -8.01
CA ASP A 210 37.59 6.35 -9.29
C ASP A 210 36.87 5.01 -9.06
N LYS A 211 35.95 4.63 -9.95
CA LYS A 211 35.13 3.42 -9.78
C LYS A 211 35.99 2.15 -9.72
N ASP A 212 37.12 2.16 -10.42
CA ASP A 212 38.08 1.05 -10.47
C ASP A 212 38.96 0.93 -9.22
N THR A 213 38.86 1.90 -8.28
CA THR A 213 39.60 1.90 -7.01
C THR A 213 38.79 1.42 -5.79
N LEU A 214 37.49 1.12 -5.98
CA LEU A 214 36.56 0.59 -4.98
C LEU A 214 36.30 -0.91 -5.19
#